data_AF-A0AAW5BJV9-F1
#
_entry.id   AF-A0AAW5BJV9-F1
#
_cell.length_a   1.000
_cell.length_b   1.000
_cell.length_c   1.000
_cell.angle_alpha   90.00
_cell.angle_beta   90.00
_cell.angle_gamma   90.00
#
_symmetry.space_group_name_H-M   'P 1'
#
loop_
_entity.id
_entity.type
_entity.pdbx_description
1 polymer ?
#
loop_
_entity_poly.entity_id
_entity_poly.type
_entity_poly.pdbx_seq_one_letter_code
_entity_poly.pdbx_strand_id
1 'polypeptide(L)'
;MKNLKKYKNSIWRVPLVAVIAGFLYTPIYVRIVIQFGVIEPGVIDSRVSLMTSLGILAAVLILGGMLLLRKQSRKEIFISAAVVSAYGLILPLIQVLIGATTGPTAVVFMYLGQPLEWTGFFSELSFYLKEHFEISISAIGWLRFLVPFLFVLFGRRRGE
;
A
#
# COMPACT_ATOMS: atom_id res chain seq x y z
N MET A 1 11.08 28.16 14.48
CA MET A 1 11.95 26.99 14.12
C MET A 1 11.56 25.65 14.76
N LYS A 2 11.18 25.55 16.05
CA LYS A 2 10.83 24.26 16.70
C LYS A 2 9.70 23.47 16.01
N ASN A 3 8.63 24.16 15.57
CA ASN A 3 7.52 23.52 14.88
C ASN A 3 7.93 22.90 13.52
N LEU A 4 8.78 23.60 12.75
CA LEU A 4 9.31 23.10 11.47
C LEU A 4 10.14 21.82 11.64
N LYS A 5 10.98 21.73 12.68
CA LYS A 5 11.70 20.48 13.01
C LYS A 5 10.75 19.33 13.39
N LYS A 6 9.69 19.63 14.13
CA LYS A 6 8.67 18.64 14.50
C LYS A 6 7.94 18.09 13.27
N TYR A 7 7.50 18.96 12.37
CA TYR A 7 6.85 18.56 11.11
C TYR A 7 7.81 17.78 10.21
N LYS A 8 9.08 18.20 10.08
CA LYS A 8 10.07 17.50 9.25
C LYS A 8 10.30 16.05 9.71
N ASN A 9 10.33 15.79 11.01
CA ASN A 9 10.46 14.42 11.54
C ASN A 9 9.15 13.62 11.46
N SER A 10 8.01 14.31 11.39
CA SER A 10 6.69 13.70 11.29
C SER A 10 6.36 13.20 9.88
N ILE A 11 6.77 13.94 8.85
CA ILE A 11 6.48 13.66 7.43
C ILE A 11 6.98 12.27 7.00
N TRP A 12 8.04 11.75 7.62
CA TRP A 12 8.64 10.46 7.27
C TRP A 12 7.98 9.24 7.93
N ARG A 13 7.02 9.42 8.85
CA ARG A 13 6.47 8.28 9.59
C ARG A 13 5.62 7.33 8.75
N VAL A 14 4.69 7.84 7.94
CA VAL A 14 3.89 7.01 7.03
C VAL A 14 4.74 6.42 5.91
N PRO A 15 5.69 7.16 5.29
CA PRO A 15 6.68 6.55 4.38
C PRO A 15 7.47 5.40 5.01
N LEU A 16 7.91 5.54 6.26
CA LEU A 16 8.63 4.48 6.96
C LEU A 16 7.76 3.22 7.15
N VAL A 17 6.49 3.41 7.54
CA VAL A 17 5.51 2.31 7.64
C VAL A 17 5.37 1.63 6.27
N ALA A 18 5.23 2.41 5.20
CA ALA A 18 5.06 1.90 3.84
C ALA A 18 6.27 1.06 3.39
N VAL A 19 7.50 1.53 3.65
CA VAL A 19 8.72 0.78 3.32
C VAL A 19 8.81 -0.54 4.09
N ILE A 20 8.58 -0.51 5.41
CA ILE A 20 8.61 -1.73 6.24
C ILE A 20 7.51 -2.70 5.80
N ALA A 21 6.29 -2.21 5.61
CA ALA A 21 5.15 -3.01 5.19
C ALA A 21 5.34 -3.62 3.80
N GLY A 22 5.84 -2.83 2.84
CA GLY A 22 6.15 -3.30 1.50
C GLY A 22 7.26 -4.35 1.48
N PHE A 23 8.31 -4.18 2.28
CA PHE A 23 9.36 -5.17 2.41
C PHE A 23 8.85 -6.51 2.97
N LEU A 24 7.93 -6.46 3.93
CA LEU A 24 7.33 -7.65 4.55
C LEU A 24 6.16 -8.23 3.75
N TYR A 25 5.56 -7.47 2.83
CA TYR A 25 4.36 -7.87 2.11
C TYR A 25 4.62 -9.13 1.28
N THR A 26 5.55 -9.08 0.33
CA THR A 26 5.82 -10.17 -0.62
C THR A 26 6.11 -11.50 0.09
N PRO A 27 7.03 -11.60 1.07
CA PRO A 27 7.32 -12.88 1.71
C PRO A 27 6.14 -13.43 2.54
N ILE A 28 5.34 -12.56 3.16
CA ILE A 28 4.15 -12.99 3.93
C ILE A 28 3.06 -13.46 2.97
N TYR A 29 2.74 -12.63 1.96
CA TYR A 29 1.71 -12.92 0.97
C TYR A 29 2.01 -14.22 0.21
N VAL A 30 3.22 -14.38 -0.32
CA VAL A 30 3.63 -15.57 -1.09
C VAL A 30 3.54 -16.83 -0.24
N ARG A 31 3.99 -16.79 1.03
CA ARG A 31 3.91 -17.96 1.92
C ARG A 31 2.46 -18.41 2.15
N ILE A 32 1.55 -17.47 2.41
CA ILE A 32 0.14 -17.79 2.66
C ILE A 32 -0.51 -18.31 1.37
N VAL A 33 -0.28 -17.64 0.24
CA VAL A 33 -0.89 -18.04 -1.04
C VAL A 33 -0.36 -19.39 -1.53
N ILE A 34 0.92 -19.68 -1.38
CA ILE A 34 1.46 -21.01 -1.73
C ILE A 34 0.86 -22.10 -0.85
N GLN A 35 0.74 -21.85 0.46
CA GLN A 35 0.29 -22.86 1.42
C GLN A 35 -1.21 -23.14 1.35
N PHE A 36 -2.02 -22.12 1.04
CA PHE A 36 -3.48 -22.21 1.15
C PHE A 36 -4.23 -21.92 -0.16
N GLY A 37 -3.58 -21.31 -1.14
CA GLY A 37 -4.22 -20.80 -2.36
C GLY A 37 -3.85 -21.54 -3.64
N VAL A 38 -2.92 -22.50 -3.61
CA VAL A 38 -2.58 -23.29 -4.81
C VAL A 38 -3.57 -24.42 -4.98
N ILE A 39 -4.45 -24.31 -5.98
CA ILE A 39 -5.44 -25.35 -6.32
C ILE A 39 -4.79 -26.38 -7.25
N GLU A 40 -4.06 -25.90 -8.26
CA GLU A 40 -3.30 -26.70 -9.22
C GLU A 40 -1.92 -26.05 -9.44
N PRO A 41 -0.92 -26.78 -9.97
CA PRO A 41 0.37 -26.18 -10.30
C PRO A 41 0.21 -24.95 -11.21
N GLY A 42 0.47 -23.76 -10.67
CA GLY A 42 0.35 -22.49 -11.37
C GLY A 42 -1.02 -21.81 -11.30
N VAL A 43 -2.02 -22.42 -10.67
CA VAL A 43 -3.36 -21.84 -10.48
C VAL A 43 -3.55 -21.42 -9.03
N ILE A 44 -3.73 -20.12 -8.82
CA ILE A 44 -3.97 -19.51 -7.51
C ILE A 44 -5.46 -19.22 -7.35
N ASP A 45 -6.04 -19.62 -6.23
CA ASP A 45 -7.39 -19.23 -5.82
C ASP A 45 -7.43 -17.72 -5.56
N SER A 46 -8.19 -16.99 -6.39
CA SER A 46 -8.37 -15.55 -6.25
C SER A 46 -9.07 -15.16 -4.93
N ARG A 47 -9.84 -16.05 -4.30
CA ARG A 47 -10.42 -15.82 -2.96
C ARG A 47 -9.34 -15.79 -1.90
N VAL A 48 -8.40 -16.73 -1.92
CA VAL A 48 -7.29 -16.79 -0.96
C VAL A 48 -6.36 -15.60 -1.16
N SER A 49 -6.06 -15.24 -2.40
CA SER A 49 -5.30 -14.02 -2.72
C SER A 49 -5.96 -12.76 -2.14
N LEU A 50 -7.26 -12.60 -2.38
CA LEU A 50 -8.04 -11.45 -1.92
C LEU A 50 -8.09 -11.38 -0.39
N MET A 51 -8.36 -12.49 0.28
CA MET A 51 -8.40 -12.55 1.75
C MET A 51 -7.02 -12.29 2.37
N THR A 52 -5.97 -12.80 1.75
CA THR A 52 -4.58 -12.59 2.21
C THR A 52 -4.18 -11.12 2.10
N SER A 53 -4.42 -10.50 0.93
CA SER A 53 -4.12 -9.08 0.72
C SER A 53 -4.95 -8.17 1.65
N LEU A 54 -6.22 -8.49 1.89
CA LEU A 54 -7.07 -7.80 2.87
C LEU A 54 -6.53 -7.93 4.30
N GLY A 55 -6.12 -9.15 4.69
CA GLY A 55 -5.56 -9.43 6.01
C GLY A 55 -4.26 -8.65 6.25
N ILE A 56 -3.36 -8.62 5.27
CA ILE A 56 -2.10 -7.85 5.37
C ILE A 56 -2.40 -6.36 5.42
N LEU A 57 -3.29 -5.84 4.56
CA LEU A 57 -3.72 -4.45 4.58
C LEU A 57 -4.23 -4.04 5.97
N ALA A 58 -5.15 -4.83 6.54
CA ALA A 58 -5.72 -4.58 7.85
C ALA A 58 -4.65 -4.61 8.95
N ALA A 59 -3.76 -5.61 8.92
CA ALA A 59 -2.65 -5.73 9.87
C ALA A 59 -1.72 -4.52 9.81
N VAL A 60 -1.35 -4.05 8.61
CA VAL A 60 -0.49 -2.87 8.44
C VAL A 60 -1.17 -1.61 8.93
N LEU A 61 -2.47 -1.42 8.66
CA LEU A 61 -3.24 -0.28 9.16
C LEU A 61 -3.30 -0.25 10.69
N ILE A 62 -3.61 -1.39 11.30
CA ILE A 62 -3.74 -1.51 12.76
C ILE A 62 -2.37 -1.34 13.43
N LEU A 63 -1.36 -2.12 13.02
CA LEU A 63 -0.04 -2.09 13.63
C LEU A 63 0.69 -0.78 13.36
N GLY A 64 0.71 -0.31 12.12
CA GLY A 64 1.33 0.97 11.74
C GLY A 64 0.64 2.16 12.42
N GLY A 65 -0.70 2.16 12.43
CA GLY A 65 -1.51 3.19 13.07
C GLY A 65 -1.29 3.25 14.59
N MET A 66 -1.45 2.11 15.27
CA MET A 66 -1.38 2.04 16.73
C MET A 66 0.04 2.23 17.28
N LEU A 67 1.06 1.65 16.64
CA LEU A 67 2.43 1.65 17.17
C LEU A 67 3.19 2.93 16.81
N LEU A 68 3.11 3.37 15.54
CA LEU A 68 3.97 4.43 15.03
C LEU A 68 3.28 5.80 14.92
N LEU A 69 1.96 5.83 14.76
CA LEU A 69 1.22 7.07 14.43
C LEU A 69 0.34 7.60 15.57
N ARG A 70 0.02 6.79 16.60
CA ARG A 70 -0.86 7.16 17.73
C ARG A 70 -0.44 8.43 18.50
N LYS A 71 0.85 8.80 18.47
CA LYS A 71 1.38 10.01 19.13
C LYS A 71 1.34 11.26 18.23
N GLN A 72 0.94 11.13 16.97
CA GLN A 72 0.89 12.21 15.99
C GLN A 72 -0.51 12.82 15.92
N SER A 73 -0.57 14.08 15.49
CA SER A 73 -1.84 14.72 15.17
C SER A 73 -2.37 14.23 13.82
N ARG A 74 -3.69 14.32 13.62
CA ARG A 74 -4.33 13.97 12.33
C ARG A 74 -3.74 14.75 11.14
N LYS A 75 -3.38 16.03 11.34
CA LYS A 75 -2.78 16.87 10.30
C LYS A 75 -1.38 16.40 9.89
N GLU A 76 -0.57 16.02 10.88
CA GLU A 76 0.76 15.47 10.66
C GLU A 76 0.70 14.16 9.87
N ILE A 77 -0.19 13.24 10.25
CA ILE A 77 -0.40 11.98 9.52
C ILE A 77 -0.91 12.24 8.10
N PHE A 78 -1.84 13.19 7.92
CA PHE A 78 -2.37 13.53 6.60
C PHE A 78 -1.27 13.99 5.63
N ILE A 79 -0.37 14.88 6.09
CA ILE A 79 0.76 15.34 5.27
C ILE A 79 1.70 14.17 4.95
N SER A 80 2.00 13.33 5.95
CA SER A 80 2.88 12.17 5.76
C SER A 80 2.27 11.13 4.80
N ALA A 81 0.96 10.87 4.90
CA ALA A 81 0.20 10.02 4.00
C ALA A 81 0.19 10.58 2.57
N ALA A 82 -0.01 11.88 2.43
CA ALA A 82 0.01 12.55 1.12
C ALA A 82 1.35 12.36 0.39
N VAL A 83 2.48 12.29 1.11
CA VAL A 83 3.78 11.97 0.49
C VAL A 83 3.78 10.57 -0.12
N VAL A 84 3.27 9.56 0.60
CA VAL A 84 3.21 8.18 0.08
C VAL A 84 2.24 8.07 -1.08
N SER A 85 1.07 8.73 -0.99
CA SER A 85 0.09 8.77 -2.08
C SER A 85 0.64 9.47 -3.33
N ALA A 86 1.30 10.62 -3.16
CA ALA A 86 1.93 11.34 -4.26
C ALA A 86 3.05 10.49 -4.90
N TYR A 87 3.88 9.83 -4.08
CA TYR A 87 4.89 8.89 -4.56
C TYR A 87 4.25 7.78 -5.42
N GLY A 88 3.16 7.17 -4.95
CA GLY A 88 2.46 6.13 -5.69
C GLY A 88 1.81 6.57 -6.99
N LEU A 89 1.43 7.84 -7.12
CA LEU A 89 0.90 8.39 -8.38
C LEU A 89 2.00 8.84 -9.34
N ILE A 90 3.08 9.45 -8.82
CA ILE A 90 4.20 9.95 -9.63
C ILE A 90 4.99 8.80 -10.24
N LEU A 91 5.22 7.73 -9.48
CA LEU A 91 6.02 6.59 -9.94
C LEU A 91 5.50 5.96 -11.26
N PRO A 92 4.23 5.54 -11.39
CA PRO A 92 3.71 4.99 -12.64
C PRO A 92 3.65 6.05 -13.75
N LEU A 93 3.43 7.34 -13.42
CA LEU A 93 3.44 8.41 -14.41
C LEU A 93 4.84 8.53 -15.06
N ILE A 94 5.90 8.56 -14.25
CA ILE A 94 7.28 8.57 -14.75
C ILE A 94 7.57 7.31 -15.57
N GLN A 95 7.13 6.14 -15.09
CA GLN A 95 7.33 4.87 -15.81
C GLN A 95 6.73 4.90 -17.22
N VAL A 96 5.53 5.45 -17.37
CA VAL A 96 4.85 5.62 -18.66
C VAL A 96 5.57 6.65 -19.53
N LEU A 97 5.93 7.81 -18.98
CA LEU A 97 6.57 8.89 -19.74
C LEU A 97 7.94 8.50 -20.34
N ILE A 98 8.68 7.63 -19.64
CA ILE A 98 10.01 7.17 -20.09
C ILE A 98 9.89 5.88 -20.93
N GLY A 99 8.69 5.30 -21.08
CA GLY A 99 8.50 4.03 -21.79
C GLY A 99 9.13 2.84 -21.06
N ALA A 100 9.36 2.94 -19.76
CA ALA A 100 10.01 1.92 -18.93
C ALA A 100 9.04 0.80 -18.52
N THR A 101 8.25 0.31 -19.46
CA THR A 101 7.23 -0.74 -19.24
C THR A 101 7.81 -2.15 -19.39
N THR A 102 8.96 -2.30 -20.04
CA THR A 102 9.64 -3.58 -20.26
C THR A 102 11.15 -3.47 -20.01
N GLY A 103 11.81 -4.62 -19.85
CA GLY A 103 13.27 -4.72 -19.69
C GLY A 103 13.79 -4.35 -18.29
N PRO A 104 15.12 -4.16 -18.13
CA PRO A 104 15.75 -3.93 -16.83
C PRO A 104 15.21 -2.70 -16.09
N THR A 105 14.85 -1.65 -16.83
CA THR A 105 14.28 -0.43 -16.24
C THR A 105 12.94 -0.70 -15.57
N ALA A 106 12.08 -1.55 -16.15
CA ALA A 106 10.82 -1.94 -15.53
C ALA A 106 11.02 -2.68 -14.20
N VAL A 107 12.08 -3.48 -14.08
CA VAL A 107 12.45 -4.15 -12.83
C VAL A 107 12.83 -3.13 -11.75
N VAL A 108 13.54 -2.05 -12.11
CA VAL A 108 13.81 -0.95 -11.17
C VAL A 108 12.51 -0.32 -10.67
N PHE A 109 11.55 -0.06 -11.55
CA PHE A 109 10.23 0.46 -11.15
C PHE A 109 9.45 -0.52 -10.28
N MET A 110 9.62 -1.83 -10.47
CA MET A 110 9.03 -2.85 -9.60
C MET A 110 9.55 -2.72 -8.17
N TYR A 111 10.88 -2.61 -7.98
CA TYR A 111 11.48 -2.40 -6.66
C TYR A 111 11.11 -1.04 -6.05
N LEU A 112 11.05 0.02 -6.86
CA LEU A 112 10.56 1.33 -6.41
C LEU A 112 9.08 1.27 -5.99
N GLY A 113 8.28 0.41 -6.62
CA GLY A 113 6.87 0.19 -6.26
C GLY A 113 6.67 -0.63 -4.98
N GLN A 114 7.69 -1.38 -4.55
CA GLN A 114 7.62 -2.31 -3.42
C GLN A 114 7.02 -1.70 -2.13
N PRO A 115 7.36 -0.46 -1.71
CA PRO A 115 6.75 0.18 -0.52
C PRO A 115 5.23 0.36 -0.58
N LEU A 116 4.61 0.19 -1.75
CA LEU A 116 3.17 0.34 -1.96
C LEU A 116 2.45 -1.02 -2.05
N GLU A 117 3.16 -2.15 -2.07
CA GLU A 117 2.55 -3.47 -2.26
C GLU A 117 1.53 -3.84 -1.19
N TRP A 118 1.72 -3.38 0.05
CA TRP A 118 0.76 -3.59 1.15
C TRP A 118 -0.62 -2.95 0.91
N THR A 119 -0.73 -2.06 -0.09
CA THR A 119 -2.01 -1.49 -0.55
C THR A 119 -2.67 -2.32 -1.66
N GLY A 120 -2.08 -3.46 -2.03
CA GLY A 120 -2.43 -4.30 -3.18
C GLY A 120 -3.81 -4.93 -3.15
N PHE A 121 -4.53 -4.91 -2.02
CA PHE A 121 -5.90 -5.40 -1.89
C PHE A 121 -6.83 -4.90 -3.01
N PHE A 122 -6.75 -3.63 -3.38
CA PHE A 122 -7.62 -3.07 -4.42
C PHE A 122 -7.31 -3.61 -5.83
N SER A 123 -6.05 -3.98 -6.08
CA SER A 123 -5.68 -4.69 -7.30
C SER A 123 -6.26 -6.10 -7.29
N GLU A 124 -6.12 -6.85 -6.19
CA GLU A 124 -6.72 -8.18 -6.03
C GLU A 124 -8.24 -8.16 -6.15
N LEU A 125 -8.90 -7.15 -5.56
CA LEU A 125 -10.34 -6.96 -5.66
C LEU A 125 -10.77 -6.73 -7.10
N SER A 126 -10.02 -5.92 -7.84
CA SER A 126 -10.30 -5.67 -9.26
C SER A 126 -10.15 -6.95 -10.10
N PHE A 127 -9.17 -7.81 -9.80
CA PHE A 127 -9.01 -9.10 -10.48
C PHE A 127 -10.16 -10.06 -10.13
N TYR A 128 -10.48 -10.18 -8.85
CA TYR A 128 -11.58 -11.03 -8.37
C TYR A 128 -12.93 -10.65 -9.00
N LEU A 129 -13.24 -9.35 -9.06
CA LEU A 129 -14.48 -8.86 -9.69
C LEU A 129 -14.53 -9.14 -11.19
N LYS A 130 -13.39 -9.02 -11.88
CA LYS A 130 -13.30 -9.35 -13.29
C LYS A 130 -13.49 -10.84 -13.54
N GLU A 131 -12.89 -11.69 -12.72
CA GLU A 131 -12.92 -13.14 -12.87
C GLU A 131 -14.28 -13.75 -12.52
N HIS A 132 -14.91 -13.32 -11.41
CA HIS A 132 -16.13 -13.94 -10.90
C HIS A 132 -17.43 -13.25 -11.32
N PHE A 133 -17.36 -11.98 -11.74
CA PHE A 133 -18.54 -11.17 -12.05
C PHE A 133 -18.47 -10.47 -13.41
N GLU A 134 -17.39 -10.63 -14.18
CA GLU A 134 -17.13 -9.91 -15.44
C GLU A 134 -17.13 -8.36 -15.29
N ILE A 135 -16.99 -7.86 -14.06
CA ILE A 135 -16.98 -6.43 -13.75
C ILE A 135 -15.55 -5.90 -13.89
N SER A 136 -15.28 -5.19 -14.98
CA SER A 136 -13.98 -4.56 -15.24
C SER A 136 -14.00 -3.07 -14.89
N ILE A 137 -13.79 -2.74 -13.61
CA ILE A 137 -13.64 -1.35 -13.15
C ILE A 137 -12.16 -1.06 -12.90
N SER A 138 -11.48 -0.57 -13.93
CA SER A 138 -10.05 -0.18 -13.87
C SER A 138 -9.75 0.88 -12.81
N ALA A 139 -10.74 1.68 -12.42
CA ALA A 139 -10.62 2.70 -11.37
C ALA A 139 -10.37 2.11 -9.96
N ILE A 140 -10.80 0.87 -9.68
CA ILE A 140 -10.66 0.26 -8.34
C ILE A 140 -9.19 0.16 -7.94
N GLY A 141 -8.32 -0.27 -8.86
CA GLY A 141 -6.89 -0.39 -8.60
C GLY A 141 -6.22 0.93 -8.16
N TRP A 142 -6.76 2.08 -8.58
CA TRP A 142 -6.23 3.40 -8.19
C TRP A 142 -6.56 3.78 -6.75
N LEU A 143 -7.58 3.16 -6.13
CA LEU A 143 -7.92 3.39 -4.72
C LEU A 143 -6.78 3.02 -3.77
N ARG A 144 -5.87 2.13 -4.20
CA ARG A 144 -4.66 1.77 -3.45
C ARG A 144 -3.84 2.98 -3.01
N PHE A 145 -3.81 4.04 -3.82
CA PHE A 145 -3.05 5.25 -3.52
C PHE A 145 -3.72 6.12 -2.45
N LEU A 146 -5.00 5.91 -2.16
CA LEU A 146 -5.72 6.61 -1.10
C LEU A 146 -5.63 5.89 0.25
N VAL A 147 -5.21 4.62 0.26
CA VAL A 147 -5.06 3.81 1.48
C VAL A 147 -4.22 4.47 2.57
N PRO A 148 -3.07 5.14 2.28
CA PRO A 148 -2.29 5.79 3.32
C PRO A 148 -3.09 6.82 4.14
N PHE A 149 -4.14 7.43 3.58
CA PHE A 149 -4.99 8.37 4.32
C PHE A 149 -5.83 7.71 5.41
N LEU A 150 -6.06 6.39 5.34
CA LEU A 150 -6.73 5.65 6.42
C LEU A 150 -5.96 5.74 7.74
N PHE A 151 -4.63 5.95 7.70
CA PHE A 151 -3.85 6.18 8.91
C PHE A 151 -4.26 7.42 9.69
N VAL A 152 -4.88 8.42 9.04
CA VAL A 152 -5.35 9.66 9.69
C VAL A 152 -6.34 9.36 10.82
N LEU A 153 -7.08 8.25 10.72
CA LEU A 153 -8.01 7.80 11.75
C LEU A 153 -7.33 7.50 13.10
N PHE A 154 -6.04 7.16 13.09
CA PHE A 154 -5.24 6.86 14.28
C PHE A 154 -4.58 8.09 14.92
N GLY A 155 -4.75 9.28 14.34
CA GLY A 155 -4.18 10.52 14.86
C GLY A 155 -5.00 11.13 16.00
N ARG A 156 -4.31 11.75 16.96
CA ARG A 156 -4.94 12.48 18.07
C ARG A 156 -5.81 13.62 17.56
N ARG A 157 -7.00 13.77 18.16
CA ARG A 157 -7.85 14.94 17.95
C ARG A 157 -7.21 16.15 18.61
N ARG A 158 -7.37 17.32 18.01
CA ARG A 158 -6.92 18.59 18.59
C ARG A 158 -7.82 18.88 19.79
N GLY A 159 -7.35 18.52 21.00
CA GLY A 159 -8.14 18.61 22.24
C GLY A 159 -7.89 17.49 23.27
N GLU A 160 -7.06 16.49 22.95
CA GLU A 160 -6.59 15.43 23.87
C GLU A 160 -5.09 15.55 24.19
#